data_AF-A0A3P6GAT3-F1
#
_entry.id   AF-A0A3P6GAT3-F1
#
_cell.length_a   1.000
_cell.length_b   1.000
_cell.length_c   1.000
_cell.angle_alpha   90.00
_cell.angle_beta   90.00
_cell.angle_gamma   90.00
#
_symmetry.space_group_name_H-M   'P 1'
#
loop_
_entity.id
_entity.type
_entity.pdbx_description
1 polymer ?
#
loop_
_entity_poly.entity_id
_entity_poly.type
_entity_poly.pdbx_seq_one_letter_code
_entity_poly.pdbx_strand_id
1 'polypeptide(L)' 'MPERDKFTWNTMIFAYSCSGRLADAKQLFLRNPIKNTISWSALISGYCKYGSEEEAFGFFFGKCSLMLESLMSIL' A
#
# COMPACT_ATOMS: atom_id res chain seq x y z
N MET A 1 15.41 -17.41 -6.27
CA MET A 1 14.50 -16.37 -6.82
C MET A 1 15.30 -15.09 -6.89
N PRO A 2 15.38 -14.39 -8.04
CA PRO A 2 15.95 -13.05 -8.05
C PRO A 2 15.20 -12.18 -7.04
N GLU A 3 15.93 -11.32 -6.32
CA GLU A 3 15.31 -10.39 -5.38
C GLU A 3 14.28 -9.52 -6.11
N ARG A 4 13.13 -9.32 -5.46
CA ARG A 4 12.09 -8.45 -5.99
C ARG A 4 12.49 -7.00 -5.76
N ASP A 5 12.57 -6.23 -6.83
CA ASP A 5 12.80 -4.79 -6.75
C ASP A 5 11.50 -4.02 -6.47
N LYS A 6 11.64 -2.69 -6.27
CA LYS A 6 10.51 -1.79 -5.98
C LYS A 6 9.43 -1.86 -7.05
N PHE A 7 9.83 -1.98 -8.32
CA PHE A 7 8.91 -2.05 -9.45
C PHE A 7 8.08 -3.33 -9.40
N THR A 8 8.71 -4.47 -9.14
CA THR A 8 8.06 -5.77 -9.02
C THR A 8 7.01 -5.77 -7.90
N TRP A 9 7.34 -5.22 -6.73
CA TRP A 9 6.38 -5.08 -5.63
C TRP A 9 5.18 -4.22 -6.00
N ASN A 10 5.42 -3.03 -6.58
CA ASN A 10 4.37 -2.11 -6.98
C ASN A 10 3.43 -2.74 -8.01
N THR A 11 3.98 -3.40 -9.03
CA THR A 11 3.22 -4.05 -10.09
C THR A 11 2.33 -5.16 -9.56
N MET A 12 2.85 -6.02 -8.69
CA MET A 12 2.03 -7.10 -8.10
C MET A 12 0.92 -6.54 -7.22
N ILE A 13 1.22 -5.59 -6.32
CA ILE A 13 0.21 -4.99 -5.44
C ILE A 13 -0.87 -4.31 -6.27
N PHE A 14 -0.50 -3.56 -7.30
CA PHE A 14 -1.43 -2.94 -8.22
C PHE A 14 -2.33 -3.97 -8.93
N ALA A 15 -1.73 -5.03 -9.50
CA ALA A 15 -2.49 -6.06 -10.20
C ALA A 15 -3.54 -6.76 -9.31
N TYR A 16 -3.17 -7.08 -8.06
CA TYR A 16 -4.12 -7.67 -7.11
C TYR A 16 -5.19 -6.66 -6.64
N SER A 17 -4.81 -5.41 -6.37
CA SER A 17 -5.76 -4.35 -6.02
C SER A 17 -6.79 -4.09 -7.13
N CYS A 18 -6.34 -3.99 -8.38
CA CYS A 18 -7.21 -3.71 -9.53
C CYS A 18 -8.11 -4.88 -9.92
N SER A 19 -7.79 -6.10 -9.49
CA SER A 19 -8.63 -7.28 -9.68
C SER A 19 -9.56 -7.56 -8.49
N GLY A 20 -9.62 -6.68 -7.49
CA GLY A 20 -10.45 -6.85 -6.29
C GLY A 20 -9.93 -7.93 -5.33
N ARG A 21 -8.74 -8.47 -5.58
CA ARG A 21 -8.07 -9.47 -4.71
C ARG A 21 -7.36 -8.76 -3.55
N LEU A 22 -8.14 -8.06 -2.73
CA LEU A 22 -7.62 -7.13 -1.72
C LEU A 22 -6.84 -7.83 -0.60
N ALA A 23 -7.22 -9.05 -0.22
CA ALA A 23 -6.47 -9.83 0.77
C ALA A 23 -5.04 -10.16 0.28
N ASP A 24 -4.90 -10.56 -0.98
CA ASP A 24 -3.60 -10.85 -1.60
C ASP A 24 -2.77 -9.57 -1.75
N ALA A 25 -3.40 -8.48 -2.18
CA ALA A 25 -2.77 -7.16 -2.29
C ALA A 25 -2.24 -6.69 -0.92
N LYS A 26 -3.05 -6.81 0.14
CA LYS A 26 -2.68 -6.47 1.52
C LYS A 26 -1.55 -7.35 2.03
N GLN A 27 -1.58 -8.66 1.79
CA GLN A 27 -0.50 -9.55 2.20
C GLN A 27 0.83 -9.18 1.53
N LEU A 28 0.83 -8.91 0.22
CA LEU A 28 2.03 -8.49 -0.50
C LEU A 28 2.51 -7.12 -0.04
N PHE A 29 1.58 -6.19 0.20
CA PHE A 29 1.90 -4.88 0.74
C PHE A 29 2.58 -4.97 2.10
N LEU A 30 2.07 -5.80 3.02
CA LEU A 30 2.69 -6.01 4.33
C LEU A 30 4.09 -6.62 4.22
N ARG A 31 4.26 -7.60 3.31
CA ARG A 31 5.57 -8.22 3.02
C ARG A 31 6.56 -7.31 2.31
N ASN A 32 6.10 -6.28 1.60
CA ASN A 32 6.98 -5.35 0.90
C ASN A 32 7.85 -4.59 1.93
N PRO A 33 9.18 -4.76 1.92
CA PRO A 33 10.06 -4.07 2.86
C PRO A 33 10.16 -2.57 2.58
N ILE A 34 9.86 -2.12 1.36
CA ILE A 34 9.92 -0.71 0.95
C ILE A 34 8.55 -0.26 0.42
N LYS A 35 7.68 0.14 1.35
CA LYS A 35 6.36 0.71 1.05
C LYS A 35 6.53 2.15 0.59
N ASN A 36 6.32 2.40 -0.69
CA ASN A 36 6.40 3.74 -1.31
C ASN A 36 5.00 4.28 -1.63
N THR A 37 4.93 5.53 -2.08
CA THR A 37 3.69 6.21 -2.45
C THR A 37 2.83 5.40 -3.42
N ILE A 38 3.44 4.73 -4.41
CA ILE A 38 2.73 3.93 -5.41
C ILE A 38 2.07 2.72 -4.76
N SER A 39 2.79 1.97 -3.93
CA SER A 39 2.23 0.78 -3.25
C SER A 39 1.06 1.13 -2.32
N TRP A 40 1.14 2.26 -1.61
CA TRP A 40 0.04 2.77 -0.78
C TRP A 40 -1.16 3.18 -1.62
N SER A 41 -0.95 3.98 -2.67
CA SER A 41 -2.03 4.46 -3.53
C SER A 41 -2.74 3.29 -4.21
N ALA A 42 -1.99 2.28 -4.70
CA ALA A 42 -2.57 1.09 -5.29
C ALA A 42 -3.46 0.31 -4.30
N LEU A 43 -3.05 0.18 -3.05
CA LEU A 43 -3.85 -0.51 -2.03
C LEU A 43 -5.12 0.29 -1.68
N ILE A 44 -4.98 1.59 -1.40
CA ILE A 44 -6.09 2.48 -1.05
C ILE A 44 -7.11 2.51 -2.19
N SER A 45 -6.69 2.72 -3.43
CA SER A 45 -7.59 2.74 -4.59
C SER A 45 -8.30 1.39 -4.80
N GLY A 46 -7.62 0.27 -4.52
CA GLY A 46 -8.24 -1.05 -4.52
C GLY A 46 -9.37 -1.16 -3.50
N TYR A 47 -9.12 -0.73 -2.26
CA TYR A 47 -10.12 -0.73 -1.19
C TYR A 47 -11.29 0.22 -1.48
N CYS A 48 -11.04 1.42 -2.02
CA CYS A 48 -12.11 2.33 -2.45
C CYS A 48 -13.02 1.72 -3.53
N LYS A 49 -12.47 0.87 -4.41
CA LYS A 49 -13.21 0.36 -5.57
C LYS A 49 -13.92 -0.97 -5.31
N TYR A 50 -13.32 -1.85 -4.51
CA TYR A 50 -13.78 -3.24 -4.36
C TYR A 50 -13.98 -3.66 -2.90
N GLY A 51 -13.60 -2.84 -1.93
CA GLY A 51 -13.55 -3.19 -0.51
C GLY A 51 -14.32 -2.24 0.38
N SER A 52 -13.93 -2.19 1.66
CA SER A 52 -14.52 -1.29 2.66
C SER A 52 -13.88 0.09 2.59
N GLU A 53 -14.72 1.13 2.56
CA GLU A 53 -14.32 2.53 2.70
C GLU A 53 -13.59 2.78 4.04
N GLU A 54 -14.00 2.10 5.11
CA GLU A 54 -13.35 2.19 6.42
C GLU A 54 -11.90 1.68 6.37
N GLU A 55 -11.64 0.57 5.66
CA GLU A 55 -10.28 0.07 5.47
C GLU A 55 -9.47 1.02 4.59
N ALA A 56 -10.06 1.58 3.54
CA ALA A 56 -9.40 2.57 2.68
C ALA A 56 -8.94 3.80 3.50
N PHE A 57 -9.80 4.34 4.35
CA PHE A 57 -9.46 5.44 5.25
C PHE A 57 -8.44 5.04 6.30
N GLY A 58 -8.56 3.83 6.86
CA GLY A 58 -7.56 3.30 7.80
C GLY A 58 -6.15 3.30 7.20
N PHE A 59 -6.01 2.85 5.94
CA PHE A 59 -4.73 2.93 5.23
C PHE A 59 -4.30 4.37 4.92
N PHE A 60 -5.22 5.25 4.55
CA PHE A 60 -4.91 6.65 4.25
C PHE A 60 -4.41 7.42 5.50
N PHE A 61 -5.13 7.34 6.61
CA PHE A 61 -4.75 8.00 7.86
C PHE A 61 -3.48 7.39 8.46
N GLY A 62 -3.33 6.07 8.40
CA GLY A 62 -2.09 5.40 8.79
C GLY A 62 -0.88 5.91 8.02
N LYS A 63 -1.02 6.12 6.69
CA LYS A 63 0.04 6.71 5.86
C LYS A 63 0.35 8.17 6.24
N CYS A 64 -0.67 9.00 6.52
CA CYS A 64 -0.48 10.38 6.95
C CYS A 64 0.25 10.48 8.31
N SER A 65 -0.05 9.60 9.27
CA SER A 65 0.65 9.55 10.57
C SER A 65 2.16 9.33 10.39
N LEU A 66 2.53 8.36 9.56
CA LEU A 66 3.94 8.05 9.26
C LEU A 66 4.66 9.24 8.57
N MET A 67 3.94 10.02 7.76
CA MET A 67 4.49 11.21 7.14
C MET A 67 4.79 12.31 8.18
N LEU A 68 3.92 12.48 9.17
CA LEU A 68 4.12 13.45 10.26
C LEU A 68 5.29 13.04 11.18
N GLU A 69 5.42 11.75 11.51
CA GLU A 69 6.56 11.23 12.29
C GLU A 69 7.90 11.45 11.56
N SER A 70 7.92 11.26 10.23
CA SER A 70 9.11 11.53 9.43
C SER A 70 9.46 13.03 9.35
N LEU A 71 8.48 13.92 9.51
CA LEU A 71 8.70 15.37 9.52
C LEU A 71 9.16 15.86 10.91
N MET A 72 8.62 15.30 12.00
CA MET A 72 9.02 15.64 13.36
C MET A 72 10.44 15.17 13.72
N SER A 73 10.95 14.12 13.07
CA SER A 73 12.32 13.63 13.29
C SER A 73 13.41 14.47 12.60
N ILE A 74 13.01 15.44 11.76
CA ILE A 74 13.92 16.36 11.04
C ILE A 74 13.95 17.75 11.71
N LEU A 75 13.04 18.03 12.65
CA LEU A 75 12.97 19.26 13.45
C LEU A 75 13.54 19.02 14.86
#